data_AF-A0A553L1D9-F1
#
_entry.id   AF-A0A553L1D9-F1
#
_cell.length_a   1.000
_cell.length_b   1.000
_cell.length_c   1.000
_cell.angle_alpha   90.00
_cell.angle_beta   90.00
_cell.angle_gamma   90.00
#
_symmetry.space_group_name_H-M   'P 1'
#
loop_
_entity.id
_entity.type
_entity.pdbx_description
1 polymer ?
#
loop_
_entity_poly.entity_id
_entity_poly.type
_entity_poly.pdbx_seq_one_letter_code
_entity_poly.pdbx_strand_id
1 'polypeptide(L)'
;MSRKLLLSGGCLRPNGFELGEGKYYGKASLVMLDTQTGEFSQALSKTEGGENYPNEHPNLQFTAGCVDGDDLWLPTDTEVHRYSLPDLTLKSVFSHPCFHNIHSVHLIDDKVVATSTGLDNVVVMNKETGDIDKIINTQGKDPWHRFDQETDYRMVHSTRPHDSHPNFVFKLDKDLWVTRCTQEDAVNLNNVEQRIDISQGGEVSVHDGILWQDKLVFTRVDGKLVFCDPVSKTHIETFDPFGSALSRPIGWCRGLYAEGDIFYVGYSKLRKTNLKAKIKFLSKGNFKYSSGNNSLVVALNIKTRKVENVFTSPDGLIDAIYGIMPFHYD
;
A
#
# COMPACT_ATOMS: atom_id res chain seq x y z
N MET A 1 -9.42 24.29 -10.45
CA MET A 1 -9.93 23.50 -9.30
C MET A 1 -8.74 23.17 -8.43
N SER A 2 -8.86 23.33 -7.11
CA SER A 2 -7.85 22.79 -6.18
C SER A 2 -7.77 21.29 -6.39
N ARG A 3 -6.56 20.74 -6.40
CA ARG A 3 -6.33 19.32 -6.66
C ARG A 3 -5.88 18.69 -5.37
N LYS A 4 -6.81 18.00 -4.72
CA LYS A 4 -6.60 17.34 -3.44
C LYS A 4 -6.37 15.84 -3.63
N LEU A 5 -5.53 15.26 -2.78
CA LEU A 5 -5.26 13.83 -2.73
C LEU A 5 -5.55 13.30 -1.33
N LEU A 6 -6.11 12.10 -1.24
CA LEU A 6 -6.22 11.35 -0.01
C LEU A 6 -5.00 10.43 0.16
N LEU A 7 -4.37 10.48 1.32
CA LEU A 7 -3.23 9.66 1.70
C LEU A 7 -3.66 8.74 2.84
N SER A 8 -3.66 7.43 2.60
CA SER A 8 -3.98 6.44 3.63
C SER A 8 -2.72 5.92 4.30
N GLY A 9 -2.78 5.76 5.62
CA GLY A 9 -1.59 5.46 6.38
C GLY A 9 -1.74 5.18 7.87
N GLY A 10 -0.60 5.18 8.55
CA GLY A 10 -0.50 4.98 9.99
C GLY A 10 0.52 5.88 10.66
N CYS A 11 0.29 6.18 11.94
CA CYS A 11 1.24 6.86 12.82
C CYS A 11 1.89 5.86 13.77
N LEU A 12 3.21 5.95 13.90
CA LEU A 12 4.01 5.02 14.69
C LEU A 12 3.68 5.17 16.17
N ARG A 13 3.67 4.05 16.90
CA ARG A 13 3.75 4.05 18.36
C ARG A 13 5.17 4.44 18.78
N PRO A 14 5.34 5.25 19.84
CA PRO A 14 6.67 5.58 20.35
C PRO A 14 7.55 4.36 20.67
N ASN A 15 6.94 3.28 21.15
CA ASN A 15 7.59 2.00 21.50
C ASN A 15 7.21 0.84 20.56
N GLY A 16 6.74 1.15 19.34
CA GLY A 16 6.21 0.13 18.43
C GLY A 16 7.23 -0.92 17.99
N PHE A 17 8.52 -0.58 17.96
CA PHE A 17 9.58 -1.54 17.66
C PHE A 17 9.80 -2.54 18.79
N GLU A 18 9.78 -2.06 20.03
CA GLU A 18 9.98 -2.83 21.26
C GLU A 18 8.78 -3.74 21.56
N LEU A 19 7.57 -3.34 21.16
CA LEU A 19 6.36 -4.17 21.31
C LEU A 19 6.35 -5.41 20.40
N GLY A 20 7.13 -5.39 19.31
CA GLY A 20 7.25 -6.50 18.37
C GLY A 20 6.41 -6.34 17.10
N GLU A 21 6.45 -7.37 16.26
CA GLU A 21 5.73 -7.37 14.98
C GLU A 21 4.22 -7.26 15.17
N GLY A 22 3.56 -6.53 14.26
CA GLY A 22 2.12 -6.31 14.33
C GLY A 22 1.66 -5.34 15.42
N LYS A 23 2.57 -4.50 15.92
CA LYS A 23 2.25 -3.48 16.95
C LYS A 23 2.91 -2.13 16.66
N TYR A 24 3.26 -1.88 15.40
CA TYR A 24 4.03 -0.69 15.02
C TYR A 24 3.19 0.59 15.06
N TYR A 25 1.92 0.51 14.69
CA TYR A 25 1.07 1.68 14.50
C TYR A 25 -0.01 1.78 15.58
N GLY A 26 -0.20 2.99 16.10
CA GLY A 26 -1.16 3.28 17.17
C GLY A 26 -2.34 4.12 16.71
N LYS A 27 -2.30 4.62 15.48
CA LYS A 27 -3.36 5.43 14.88
C LYS A 27 -3.36 5.22 13.38
N ALA A 28 -4.49 4.81 12.82
CA ALA A 28 -4.74 4.89 11.39
C ALA A 28 -5.05 6.35 11.02
N SER A 29 -4.46 6.85 9.94
CA SER A 29 -4.57 8.24 9.52
C SER A 29 -4.90 8.32 8.04
N LEU A 30 -6.01 9.00 7.71
CA LEU A 30 -6.34 9.42 6.37
C LEU A 30 -6.10 10.94 6.31
N VAL A 31 -5.25 11.37 5.40
CA VAL A 31 -4.79 12.75 5.33
C VAL A 31 -5.12 13.31 3.95
N MET A 32 -5.62 14.54 3.90
CA MET A 32 -5.80 15.28 2.67
C MET A 32 -4.53 16.09 2.37
N LEU A 33 -4.04 16.04 1.13
CA LEU A 33 -2.97 16.89 0.62
C LEU A 33 -3.55 17.80 -0.47
N ASP A 34 -3.53 19.12 -0.25
CA ASP A 34 -3.75 20.09 -1.33
C ASP A 34 -2.46 20.26 -2.13
N THR A 35 -2.46 19.82 -3.38
CA THR A 35 -1.25 19.83 -4.22
C THR A 35 -0.86 21.21 -4.76
N GLN A 36 -1.71 22.23 -4.59
CA GLN A 36 -1.41 23.61 -4.96
C GLN A 36 -0.71 24.35 -3.82
N THR A 37 -1.22 24.20 -2.59
CA THR A 37 -0.64 24.87 -1.42
C THR A 37 0.43 24.03 -0.72
N GLY A 38 0.40 22.72 -0.91
CA GLY A 38 1.21 21.75 -0.17
C GLY A 38 0.71 21.50 1.26
N GLU A 39 -0.48 21.99 1.60
CA GLU A 39 -1.07 21.83 2.93
C GLU A 39 -1.57 20.40 3.15
N PHE A 40 -1.24 19.86 4.32
CA PHE A 40 -1.77 18.58 4.80
C PHE A 40 -2.80 18.83 5.90
N SER A 41 -3.94 18.14 5.84
CA SER A 41 -4.97 18.17 6.89
C SER A 41 -5.49 16.77 7.18
N GLN A 42 -5.84 16.49 8.43
CA GLN A 42 -6.40 15.19 8.80
C GLN A 42 -7.84 15.09 8.32
N ALA A 43 -8.16 14.07 7.54
CA ALA A 43 -9.52 13.81 7.04
C ALA A 43 -10.27 12.82 7.93
N LEU A 44 -9.60 11.73 8.34
CA LEU A 44 -10.16 10.70 9.22
C LEU A 44 -9.03 10.07 10.06
N SER A 45 -9.36 9.57 11.24
CA SER A 45 -8.44 8.71 12.00
C SER A 45 -9.16 7.64 12.79
N LYS A 46 -8.45 6.53 13.05
CA LYS A 46 -8.87 5.48 13.99
C LYS A 46 -7.79 5.26 15.03
N THR A 47 -8.13 5.42 16.31
CA THR A 47 -7.21 5.31 17.47
C THR A 47 -7.51 4.13 18.38
N GLU A 48 -8.62 3.42 18.14
CA GLU A 48 -9.07 2.29 18.96
C GLU A 48 -9.26 1.05 18.09
N GLY A 49 -8.84 -0.10 18.61
CA GLY A 49 -9.20 -1.41 18.05
C GLY A 49 -10.56 -1.82 18.59
N GLY A 50 -11.50 -2.16 17.70
CA GLY A 50 -12.80 -2.71 18.10
C GLY A 50 -12.72 -4.22 18.36
N GLU A 51 -13.86 -4.90 18.28
CA GLU A 51 -13.97 -6.36 18.45
C GLU A 51 -13.17 -7.18 17.41
N ASN A 52 -12.79 -6.57 16.29
CA ASN A 52 -12.07 -7.21 15.19
C ASN A 52 -10.55 -7.02 15.28
N TYR A 53 -10.00 -6.84 16.49
CA TYR A 53 -8.58 -6.59 16.71
C TYR A 53 -8.08 -7.29 17.98
N PRO A 54 -6.77 -7.52 18.12
CA PRO A 54 -6.21 -7.96 19.40
C PRO A 54 -6.47 -6.92 20.49
N ASN A 55 -6.84 -7.38 21.68
CA ASN A 55 -7.20 -6.52 22.82
C ASN A 55 -6.06 -5.59 23.28
N GLU A 56 -4.82 -6.03 23.14
CA GLU A 56 -3.64 -5.27 23.59
C GLU A 56 -2.82 -4.80 22.40
N HIS A 57 -2.58 -3.49 22.28
CA HIS A 57 -1.72 -2.92 21.23
C HIS A 57 -2.13 -3.30 19.79
N PRO A 58 -3.40 -3.08 19.38
CA PRO A 58 -3.81 -3.36 18.01
C PRO A 58 -2.95 -2.56 17.01
N ASN A 59 -2.64 -3.15 15.86
CA ASN A 59 -1.98 -2.44 14.77
C ASN A 59 -3.01 -1.58 14.05
N LEU A 60 -2.97 -0.27 14.26
CA LEU A 60 -3.94 0.65 13.68
C LEU A 60 -3.30 1.45 12.55
N GLN A 61 -3.61 1.07 11.31
CA GLN A 61 -3.17 1.74 10.10
C GLN A 61 -4.28 1.64 9.05
N PHE A 62 -4.44 2.66 8.21
CA PHE A 62 -5.13 2.50 6.95
C PHE A 62 -4.10 2.07 5.90
N THR A 63 -4.45 1.10 5.07
CA THR A 63 -3.57 0.59 4.00
C THR A 63 -4.06 1.05 2.63
N ALA A 64 -3.61 0.45 1.53
CA ALA A 64 -3.91 0.95 0.19
C ALA A 64 -5.42 0.75 -0.13
N GLY A 65 -6.15 1.86 -0.25
CA GLY A 65 -7.56 1.86 -0.61
C GLY A 65 -7.80 2.23 -2.06
N CYS A 66 -9.07 2.31 -2.44
CA CYS A 66 -9.48 2.83 -3.74
C CYS A 66 -10.73 3.71 -3.65
N VAL A 67 -10.94 4.53 -4.67
CA VAL A 67 -12.16 5.32 -4.86
C VAL A 67 -12.96 4.71 -6.00
N ASP A 68 -14.25 4.51 -5.80
CA ASP A 68 -15.21 4.03 -6.80
C ASP A 68 -16.44 4.95 -6.79
N GLY A 69 -16.50 5.86 -7.76
CA GLY A 69 -17.51 6.93 -7.78
C GLY A 69 -17.45 7.78 -6.51
N ASP A 70 -18.57 7.84 -5.78
CA ASP A 70 -18.70 8.58 -4.52
C ASP A 70 -18.37 7.75 -3.28
N ASP A 71 -17.72 6.59 -3.43
CA ASP A 71 -17.32 5.72 -2.34
C ASP A 71 -15.81 5.60 -2.21
N LEU A 72 -15.31 5.79 -0.98
CA LEU A 72 -13.95 5.45 -0.58
C LEU A 72 -13.95 4.08 0.11
N TRP A 73 -13.19 3.15 -0.44
CA TRP A 73 -12.91 1.85 0.16
C TRP A 73 -11.56 1.88 0.85
N LEU A 74 -11.59 1.87 2.18
CA LEU A 74 -10.44 2.12 3.03
C LEU A 74 -10.17 0.92 3.96
N PRO A 75 -9.18 0.09 3.65
CA PRO A 75 -8.81 -1.01 4.53
C PRO A 75 -8.03 -0.54 5.74
N THR A 76 -8.26 -1.23 6.85
CA THR A 76 -7.40 -1.28 8.02
C THR A 76 -6.63 -2.61 8.05
N ASP A 77 -5.99 -2.96 9.16
CA ASP A 77 -5.29 -4.25 9.30
C ASP A 77 -6.25 -5.46 9.24
N THR A 78 -7.50 -5.31 9.67
CA THR A 78 -8.46 -6.43 9.86
C THR A 78 -9.87 -6.16 9.34
N GLU A 79 -10.11 -4.98 8.74
CA GLU A 79 -11.44 -4.54 8.30
C GLU A 79 -11.33 -3.75 6.98
N VAL A 80 -12.37 -3.82 6.15
CA VAL A 80 -12.54 -2.97 4.96
C VAL A 80 -13.71 -2.02 5.20
N HIS A 81 -13.44 -0.72 5.23
CA HIS A 81 -14.46 0.30 5.46
C HIS A 81 -14.91 0.91 4.13
N ARG A 82 -16.21 1.14 3.96
CA ARG A 82 -16.79 1.92 2.86
C ARG A 82 -17.30 3.25 3.41
N TYR A 83 -16.76 4.35 2.93
CA TYR A 83 -17.18 5.72 3.29
C TYR A 83 -17.79 6.43 2.07
N SER A 84 -18.82 7.26 2.25
CA SER A 84 -19.17 8.24 1.21
C SER A 84 -18.12 9.33 1.09
N LEU A 85 -18.00 9.90 -0.10
CA LEU A 85 -17.33 11.15 -0.37
C LEU A 85 -18.38 12.23 -0.72
N PRO A 86 -18.11 13.52 -0.42
CA PRO A 86 -16.90 14.03 0.25
C PRO A 86 -16.95 13.97 1.78
N ASP A 87 -18.10 13.64 2.38
CA ASP A 87 -18.36 13.82 3.81
C ASP A 87 -17.69 12.78 4.73
N LEU A 88 -17.17 11.68 4.16
CA LEU A 88 -16.55 10.58 4.88
C LEU A 88 -17.51 9.91 5.89
N THR A 89 -18.81 9.84 5.54
CA THR A 89 -19.78 9.08 6.34
C THR A 89 -19.58 7.57 6.13
N LEU A 90 -19.39 6.82 7.23
CA LEU A 90 -19.22 5.37 7.18
C LEU A 90 -20.53 4.69 6.74
N LYS A 91 -20.49 3.94 5.62
CA LYS A 91 -21.63 3.19 5.08
C LYS A 91 -21.64 1.73 5.53
N SER A 92 -20.49 1.07 5.47
CA SER A 92 -20.36 -0.33 5.85
C SER A 92 -18.94 -0.68 6.29
N VAL A 93 -18.82 -1.78 7.02
CA VAL A 93 -17.55 -2.38 7.43
C VAL A 93 -17.62 -3.88 7.13
N PHE A 94 -16.67 -4.40 6.37
CA PHE A 94 -16.49 -5.83 6.17
C PHE A 94 -15.32 -6.32 6.99
N SER A 95 -15.54 -7.39 7.76
CA SER A 95 -14.49 -8.03 8.55
C SER A 95 -14.74 -9.52 8.59
N HIS A 96 -13.69 -10.30 8.34
CA HIS A 96 -13.73 -11.76 8.30
C HIS A 96 -12.58 -12.36 9.09
N PRO A 97 -12.76 -13.54 9.73
CA PRO A 97 -11.69 -14.24 10.44
C PRO A 97 -10.38 -14.42 9.63
N CYS A 98 -10.48 -14.47 8.30
CA CYS A 98 -9.33 -14.58 7.40
C CYS A 98 -8.62 -13.25 7.10
N PHE A 99 -9.03 -12.14 7.70
CA PHE A 99 -8.38 -10.84 7.56
C PHE A 99 -7.29 -10.65 8.60
N HIS A 100 -6.06 -10.49 8.12
CA HIS A 100 -4.94 -10.13 8.97
C HIS A 100 -3.92 -9.36 8.15
N ASN A 101 -3.51 -8.18 8.64
CA ASN A 101 -2.60 -7.27 7.95
C ASN A 101 -3.02 -7.03 6.49
N ILE A 102 -4.25 -6.55 6.25
CA ILE A 102 -4.70 -6.22 4.89
C ILE A 102 -3.82 -5.12 4.31
N HIS A 103 -3.24 -5.31 3.12
CA HIS A 103 -2.35 -4.30 2.51
C HIS A 103 -2.99 -3.45 1.42
N SER A 104 -3.98 -4.01 0.72
CA SER A 104 -4.69 -3.31 -0.35
C SER A 104 -6.13 -3.80 -0.47
N VAL A 105 -7.00 -2.89 -0.91
CA VAL A 105 -8.37 -3.17 -1.35
C VAL A 105 -8.63 -2.46 -2.67
N HIS A 106 -9.18 -3.19 -3.63
CA HIS A 106 -9.62 -2.65 -4.91
C HIS A 106 -11.01 -3.17 -5.29
N LEU A 107 -11.76 -2.34 -6.01
CA LEU A 107 -12.99 -2.75 -6.68
C LEU A 107 -12.64 -3.24 -8.08
N ILE A 108 -12.88 -4.52 -8.34
CA ILE A 108 -12.56 -5.18 -9.61
C ILE A 108 -13.76 -6.02 -10.02
N ASP A 109 -14.33 -5.72 -11.19
CA ASP A 109 -15.52 -6.41 -11.72
C ASP A 109 -16.69 -6.46 -10.72
N ASP A 110 -16.93 -5.34 -10.05
CA ASP A 110 -17.97 -5.16 -9.02
C ASP A 110 -17.80 -6.07 -7.78
N LYS A 111 -16.56 -6.52 -7.54
CA LYS A 111 -16.14 -7.26 -6.34
C LYS A 111 -15.14 -6.45 -5.54
N VAL A 112 -15.21 -6.60 -4.22
CA VAL A 112 -14.19 -6.07 -3.31
C VAL A 112 -13.09 -7.11 -3.20
N VAL A 113 -11.87 -6.76 -3.61
CA VAL A 113 -10.73 -7.66 -3.63
C VAL A 113 -9.68 -7.14 -2.66
N ALA A 114 -9.38 -7.92 -1.61
CA ALA A 114 -8.49 -7.53 -0.53
C ALA A 114 -7.26 -8.45 -0.46
N THR A 115 -6.06 -7.91 -0.27
CA THR A 115 -4.86 -8.70 0.05
C THR A 115 -4.81 -8.98 1.54
N SER A 116 -5.09 -10.21 1.98
CA SER A 116 -4.85 -10.65 3.36
C SER A 116 -3.40 -11.11 3.49
N THR A 117 -2.50 -10.13 3.59
CA THR A 117 -1.05 -10.36 3.59
C THR A 117 -0.59 -11.26 4.72
N GLY A 118 -1.26 -11.18 5.86
CA GLY A 118 -1.06 -12.08 6.98
C GLY A 118 -1.10 -13.56 6.60
N LEU A 119 -2.04 -13.91 5.73
CA LEU A 119 -2.32 -15.29 5.37
C LEU A 119 -1.81 -15.66 3.96
N ASP A 120 -1.02 -14.79 3.33
CA ASP A 120 -0.52 -14.99 1.97
C ASP A 120 -1.64 -15.22 0.94
N ASN A 121 -2.79 -14.57 1.17
CA ASN A 121 -4.02 -14.79 0.41
C ASN A 121 -4.58 -13.49 -0.18
N VAL A 122 -5.39 -13.64 -1.21
CA VAL A 122 -6.31 -12.61 -1.73
C VAL A 122 -7.74 -13.09 -1.49
N VAL A 123 -8.58 -12.21 -0.93
CA VAL A 123 -9.98 -12.49 -0.59
C VAL A 123 -10.85 -11.68 -1.53
N VAL A 124 -11.73 -12.35 -2.27
CA VAL A 124 -12.70 -11.75 -3.18
C VAL A 124 -14.06 -11.79 -2.49
N MET A 125 -14.73 -10.65 -2.43
CA MET A 125 -16.02 -10.50 -1.74
C MET A 125 -17.07 -9.83 -2.61
N ASN A 126 -18.32 -10.12 -2.31
CA ASN A 126 -19.45 -9.35 -2.79
C ASN A 126 -19.37 -7.89 -2.30
N LYS A 127 -19.55 -6.93 -3.21
CA LYS A 127 -19.48 -5.50 -2.89
C LYS A 127 -20.56 -5.00 -1.94
N GLU A 128 -21.76 -5.56 -2.00
CA GLU A 128 -22.89 -5.09 -1.21
C GLU A 128 -23.00 -5.80 0.13
N THR A 129 -22.80 -7.13 0.16
CA THR A 129 -22.94 -7.93 1.40
C THR A 129 -21.63 -8.11 2.16
N GLY A 130 -20.49 -8.00 1.47
CA GLY A 130 -19.19 -8.35 2.03
C GLY A 130 -18.95 -9.86 2.13
N ASP A 131 -19.87 -10.71 1.68
CA ASP A 131 -19.69 -12.17 1.73
C ASP A 131 -18.49 -12.60 0.88
N ILE A 132 -17.72 -13.56 1.38
CA ILE A 132 -16.57 -14.11 0.68
C ILE A 132 -17.05 -15.00 -0.47
N ASP A 133 -16.68 -14.63 -1.69
CA ASP A 133 -16.87 -15.47 -2.88
C ASP A 133 -15.72 -16.47 -3.04
N LYS A 134 -14.49 -16.02 -2.78
CA LYS A 134 -13.28 -16.84 -2.99
C LYS A 134 -12.11 -16.36 -2.14
N ILE A 135 -11.28 -17.31 -1.69
CA ILE A 135 -9.96 -17.06 -1.10
C ILE A 135 -8.92 -17.72 -2.00
N ILE A 136 -7.87 -16.99 -2.37
CA ILE A 136 -6.86 -17.44 -3.33
C ILE A 136 -5.48 -17.29 -2.71
N ASN A 137 -4.70 -18.37 -2.62
CA ASN A 137 -3.32 -18.29 -2.20
C ASN A 137 -2.41 -17.73 -3.30
N THR A 138 -1.51 -16.81 -2.95
CA THR A 138 -0.68 -16.08 -3.92
C THR A 138 0.55 -16.87 -4.42
N GLN A 139 0.68 -18.13 -4.00
CA GLN A 139 1.62 -19.11 -4.55
C GLN A 139 0.92 -20.26 -5.30
N GLY A 140 -0.40 -20.17 -5.52
CA GLY A 140 -1.14 -21.24 -6.21
C GLY A 140 -1.32 -22.51 -5.37
N LYS A 141 -1.13 -22.42 -4.05
CA LYS A 141 -1.38 -23.50 -3.08
C LYS A 141 -2.84 -23.46 -2.59
N ASP A 142 -3.19 -24.41 -1.74
CA ASP A 142 -4.43 -24.31 -0.95
C ASP A 142 -4.38 -23.06 -0.01
N PRO A 143 -5.44 -22.25 0.09
CA PRO A 143 -5.47 -21.05 0.95
C PRO A 143 -5.13 -21.28 2.42
N TRP A 144 -5.35 -22.51 2.90
CA TRP A 144 -5.19 -22.91 4.30
C TRP A 144 -4.02 -23.89 4.48
N HIS A 145 -3.16 -24.08 3.48
CA HIS A 145 -2.02 -25.01 3.57
C HIS A 145 -1.06 -24.77 4.75
N ARG A 146 -1.08 -23.57 5.34
CA ARG A 146 -0.28 -23.17 6.51
C ARG A 146 -1.12 -22.73 7.72
N PHE A 147 -2.42 -22.57 7.54
CA PHE A 147 -3.29 -21.85 8.47
C PHE A 147 -4.56 -22.67 8.73
N ASP A 148 -5.10 -22.54 9.92
CA ASP A 148 -6.35 -23.21 10.29
C ASP A 148 -7.53 -22.30 9.94
N GLN A 149 -8.44 -22.80 9.11
CA GLN A 149 -9.62 -22.06 8.65
C GLN A 149 -10.53 -21.62 9.81
N GLU A 150 -10.54 -22.36 10.92
CA GLU A 150 -11.39 -22.06 12.08
C GLU A 150 -10.78 -21.01 13.01
N THR A 151 -9.54 -20.58 12.76
CA THR A 151 -8.87 -19.55 13.57
C THR A 151 -9.30 -18.15 13.14
N ASP A 152 -9.69 -17.32 14.11
CA ASP A 152 -9.87 -15.88 13.90
C ASP A 152 -8.52 -15.16 13.90
N TYR A 153 -7.95 -14.96 12.71
CA TYR A 153 -6.67 -14.32 12.55
C TYR A 153 -6.71 -12.81 12.82
N ARG A 154 -7.88 -12.18 12.89
CA ARG A 154 -7.97 -10.77 13.28
C ARG A 154 -7.46 -10.52 14.70
N MET A 155 -7.48 -11.57 15.53
CA MET A 155 -7.03 -11.54 16.93
C MET A 155 -5.54 -11.81 17.10
N VAL A 156 -4.82 -12.12 16.03
CA VAL A 156 -3.40 -12.45 16.05
C VAL A 156 -2.58 -11.22 15.70
N HIS A 157 -1.47 -10.99 16.42
CA HIS A 157 -0.59 -9.85 16.13
C HIS A 157 0.26 -10.04 14.88
N SER A 158 0.80 -11.25 14.68
CA SER A 158 1.68 -11.53 13.57
C SER A 158 1.58 -12.99 13.18
N THR A 159 1.55 -13.23 11.87
CA THR A 159 1.60 -14.55 11.23
C THR A 159 2.93 -14.77 10.50
N ARG A 160 3.92 -13.92 10.78
CA ARG A 160 5.25 -14.00 10.15
C ARG A 160 6.05 -15.21 10.63
N PRO A 161 7.02 -15.70 9.82
CA PRO A 161 7.37 -15.20 8.48
C PRO A 161 6.31 -15.53 7.43
N HIS A 162 6.16 -14.64 6.45
CA HIS A 162 5.24 -14.83 5.32
C HIS A 162 5.92 -15.62 4.21
N ASP A 163 5.18 -16.50 3.53
CA ASP A 163 5.71 -17.15 2.34
C ASP A 163 5.79 -16.18 1.16
N SER A 164 4.78 -15.32 1.00
CA SER A 164 4.62 -14.50 -0.20
C SER A 164 4.51 -13.00 0.08
N HIS A 165 3.77 -12.64 1.13
CA HIS A 165 3.51 -11.26 1.54
C HIS A 165 2.91 -10.46 0.37
N PRO A 166 1.67 -10.76 -0.05
CA PRO A 166 1.01 -10.01 -1.11
C PRO A 166 0.75 -8.57 -0.68
N ASN A 167 1.21 -7.60 -1.46
CA ASN A 167 1.07 -6.19 -1.12
C ASN A 167 -0.15 -5.58 -1.82
N PHE A 168 -0.20 -5.68 -3.14
CA PHE A 168 -1.15 -4.91 -3.94
C PHE A 168 -1.83 -5.78 -5.00
N VAL A 169 -3.16 -5.77 -5.03
CA VAL A 169 -3.96 -6.46 -6.04
C VAL A 169 -4.37 -5.52 -7.16
N PHE A 170 -4.33 -5.99 -8.40
CA PHE A 170 -4.77 -5.24 -9.57
C PHE A 170 -5.34 -6.17 -10.63
N LYS A 171 -6.01 -5.59 -11.64
CA LYS A 171 -6.50 -6.32 -12.80
C LYS A 171 -5.56 -6.11 -13.98
N LEU A 172 -5.26 -7.19 -14.69
CA LEU A 172 -4.61 -7.14 -16.00
C LEU A 172 -5.38 -8.07 -16.95
N ASP A 173 -5.85 -7.49 -18.06
CA ASP A 173 -6.83 -8.10 -18.94
C ASP A 173 -8.11 -8.54 -18.19
N LYS A 174 -8.30 -9.85 -18.06
CA LYS A 174 -9.44 -10.48 -17.37
C LYS A 174 -9.06 -11.13 -16.05
N ASP A 175 -7.77 -11.14 -15.71
CA ASP A 175 -7.26 -11.88 -14.57
C ASP A 175 -6.88 -10.95 -13.42
N LEU A 176 -6.97 -11.48 -12.21
CA LEU A 176 -6.45 -10.83 -11.01
C LEU A 176 -4.95 -11.11 -10.90
N TRP A 177 -4.20 -10.06 -10.57
CA TRP A 177 -2.78 -10.10 -10.33
C TRP A 177 -2.45 -9.51 -8.98
N VAL A 178 -1.33 -9.95 -8.40
CA VAL A 178 -0.88 -9.46 -7.10
C VAL A 178 0.63 -9.25 -7.09
N THR A 179 1.09 -8.16 -6.49
CA THR A 179 2.51 -7.96 -6.18
C THR A 179 2.90 -8.75 -4.92
N ARG A 180 4.06 -9.40 -4.93
CA ARG A 180 4.54 -10.23 -3.81
C ARG A 180 5.84 -9.66 -3.26
N CYS A 181 5.81 -9.22 -2.01
CA CYS A 181 6.95 -8.57 -1.36
C CYS A 181 8.16 -9.51 -1.19
N THR A 182 7.90 -10.80 -0.98
CA THR A 182 8.93 -11.82 -0.73
C THR A 182 9.58 -12.32 -2.02
N GLN A 183 8.78 -12.55 -3.07
CA GLN A 183 9.27 -13.00 -4.39
C GLN A 183 9.69 -11.85 -5.30
N GLU A 184 9.30 -10.63 -4.95
CA GLU A 184 9.70 -9.39 -5.63
C GLU A 184 9.20 -9.30 -7.08
N ASP A 185 8.03 -9.88 -7.32
CA ASP A 185 7.37 -9.97 -8.61
C ASP A 185 5.87 -9.62 -8.51
N ALA A 186 5.18 -9.63 -9.65
CA ALA A 186 3.73 -9.73 -9.70
C ALA A 186 3.32 -11.03 -10.40
N VAL A 187 2.27 -11.69 -9.92
CA VAL A 187 1.79 -12.96 -10.50
C VAL A 187 0.30 -12.96 -10.77
N ASN A 188 -0.10 -13.72 -11.79
CA ASN A 188 -1.50 -14.02 -12.08
C ASN A 188 -2.04 -15.01 -11.05
N LEU A 189 -3.17 -14.68 -10.41
CA LEU A 189 -3.79 -15.53 -9.39
C LEU A 189 -4.45 -16.80 -9.94
N ASN A 190 -4.75 -16.85 -11.25
CA ASN A 190 -5.24 -18.06 -11.92
C ASN A 190 -4.09 -18.98 -12.37
N ASN A 191 -2.88 -18.45 -12.54
CA ASN A 191 -1.70 -19.22 -12.91
C ASN A 191 -0.41 -18.49 -12.47
N VAL A 192 0.13 -18.86 -11.31
CA VAL A 192 1.27 -18.18 -10.68
C VAL A 192 2.60 -18.34 -11.44
N GLU A 193 2.68 -19.25 -12.43
CA GLU A 193 3.82 -19.33 -13.35
C GLU A 193 3.87 -18.14 -14.30
N GLN A 194 2.74 -17.45 -14.51
CA GLN A 194 2.72 -16.17 -15.19
C GLN A 194 3.16 -15.08 -14.22
N ARG A 195 4.41 -14.64 -14.37
CA ARG A 195 5.07 -13.66 -13.51
C ARG A 195 5.61 -12.47 -14.29
N ILE A 196 5.65 -11.33 -13.63
CA ILE A 196 6.38 -10.12 -14.04
C ILE A 196 7.49 -9.93 -13.01
N ASP A 197 8.75 -10.11 -13.42
CA ASP A 197 9.90 -9.83 -12.55
C ASP A 197 10.11 -8.32 -12.42
N ILE A 198 9.90 -7.80 -11.21
CA ILE A 198 9.99 -6.37 -10.91
C ILE A 198 11.35 -6.05 -10.25
N SER A 199 11.96 -7.00 -9.53
CA SER A 199 13.29 -6.81 -8.92
C SER A 199 14.41 -6.83 -9.96
N GLN A 200 14.16 -7.44 -11.11
CA GLN A 200 15.13 -7.67 -12.19
C GLN A 200 16.30 -8.54 -11.71
N GLY A 201 16.01 -9.55 -10.90
CA GLY A 201 17.01 -10.41 -10.25
C GLY A 201 17.78 -9.75 -9.10
N GLY A 202 17.36 -8.57 -8.64
CA GLY A 202 17.86 -7.95 -7.41
C GLY A 202 17.23 -8.52 -6.15
N GLU A 203 17.67 -8.03 -4.98
CA GLU A 203 17.01 -8.25 -3.68
C GLU A 203 16.38 -6.93 -3.21
N VAL A 204 15.15 -6.69 -3.63
CA VAL A 204 14.40 -5.46 -3.35
C VAL A 204 12.89 -5.72 -3.29
N SER A 205 12.26 -5.31 -2.19
CA SER A 205 10.81 -5.43 -2.09
C SER A 205 10.07 -4.52 -3.06
N VAL A 206 8.96 -5.06 -3.55
CA VAL A 206 7.99 -4.39 -4.43
C VAL A 206 6.73 -4.10 -3.62
N HIS A 207 5.99 -3.05 -3.93
CA HIS A 207 4.79 -2.70 -3.18
C HIS A 207 3.56 -2.58 -4.07
N ASP A 208 3.43 -1.49 -4.82
CA ASP A 208 2.23 -1.14 -5.59
C ASP A 208 2.39 -1.49 -7.07
N GLY A 209 1.26 -1.50 -7.80
CA GLY A 209 1.22 -1.67 -9.24
C GLY A 209 -0.01 -1.02 -9.86
N ILE A 210 0.17 -0.15 -10.86
CA ILE A 210 -0.94 0.46 -11.62
C ILE A 210 -0.77 0.22 -13.12
N LEU A 211 -1.89 0.21 -13.84
CA LEU A 211 -1.89 0.36 -15.29
C LEU A 211 -1.95 1.85 -15.61
N TRP A 212 -0.93 2.38 -16.27
CA TRP A 212 -0.87 3.75 -16.75
C TRP A 212 -0.67 3.76 -18.26
N GLN A 213 -1.64 4.31 -18.98
CA GLN A 213 -1.70 4.22 -20.44
C GLN A 213 -1.62 2.75 -20.90
N ASP A 214 -0.57 2.40 -21.64
CA ASP A 214 -0.29 1.08 -22.17
C ASP A 214 0.81 0.33 -21.40
N LYS A 215 1.16 0.80 -20.18
CA LYS A 215 2.26 0.25 -19.37
C LYS A 215 1.81 -0.09 -17.96
N LEU A 216 2.37 -1.16 -17.42
CA LEU A 216 2.33 -1.41 -15.98
C LEU A 216 3.45 -0.63 -15.30
N VAL A 217 3.14 0.00 -14.17
CA VAL A 217 4.11 0.71 -13.35
C VAL A 217 4.08 0.18 -11.93
N PHE A 218 5.23 -0.26 -11.43
CA PHE A 218 5.38 -0.76 -10.08
C PHE A 218 6.29 0.12 -9.23
N THR A 219 6.01 0.19 -7.93
CA THR A 219 6.92 0.80 -6.96
C THR A 219 7.85 -0.25 -6.37
N ARG A 220 9.14 0.06 -6.33
CA ARG A 220 10.12 -0.63 -5.49
C ARG A 220 10.39 0.20 -4.25
N VAL A 221 10.57 -0.46 -3.12
CA VAL A 221 10.74 0.21 -1.83
C VAL A 221 12.01 1.08 -1.75
N ASP A 222 12.96 0.90 -2.68
CA ASP A 222 14.18 1.70 -2.82
C ASP A 222 14.00 3.03 -3.56
N GLY A 223 12.76 3.38 -3.94
CA GLY A 223 12.44 4.67 -4.55
C GLY A 223 12.33 4.66 -6.06
N LYS A 224 12.45 3.49 -6.71
CA LYS A 224 12.40 3.35 -8.16
C LYS A 224 11.01 2.96 -8.65
N LEU A 225 10.70 3.42 -9.86
CA LEU A 225 9.53 2.99 -10.63
C LEU A 225 9.98 2.00 -11.72
N VAL A 226 9.27 0.89 -11.85
CA VAL A 226 9.55 -0.14 -12.86
C VAL A 226 8.41 -0.18 -13.84
N PHE A 227 8.70 0.10 -15.10
CA PHE A 227 7.76 0.06 -16.21
C PHE A 227 7.86 -1.29 -16.91
N CYS A 228 6.72 -1.95 -17.10
CA CYS A 228 6.63 -3.23 -17.78
C CYS A 228 5.57 -3.18 -18.88
N ASP A 229 5.78 -4.00 -19.91
CA ASP A 229 4.80 -4.22 -20.97
C ASP A 229 3.69 -5.15 -20.46
N PRO A 230 2.41 -4.76 -20.52
CA PRO A 230 1.30 -5.57 -20.02
C PRO A 230 1.07 -6.86 -20.82
N VAL A 231 1.44 -6.89 -22.10
CA VAL A 231 1.17 -8.00 -23.02
C VAL A 231 2.28 -9.05 -22.92
N SER A 232 3.54 -8.64 -23.12
CA SER A 232 4.69 -9.54 -23.03
C SER A 232 5.10 -9.83 -21.59
N LYS A 233 4.61 -9.03 -20.61
CA LYS A 233 4.93 -9.14 -19.17
C LYS A 233 6.42 -8.92 -18.89
N THR A 234 7.11 -8.21 -19.78
CA THR A 234 8.55 -7.96 -19.68
C THR A 234 8.82 -6.55 -19.20
N HIS A 235 9.94 -6.40 -18.49
CA HIS A 235 10.52 -5.10 -18.16
C HIS A 235 10.76 -4.23 -19.41
N ILE A 236 10.41 -2.95 -19.32
CA ILE A 236 10.70 -1.92 -20.31
C ILE A 236 11.81 -1.00 -19.79
N GLU A 237 11.58 -0.37 -18.63
CA GLU A 237 12.54 0.55 -18.04
C GLU A 237 12.43 0.67 -16.52
N THR A 238 13.53 1.05 -15.87
CA THR A 238 13.55 1.36 -14.45
C THR A 238 13.94 2.82 -14.29
N PHE A 239 13.04 3.62 -13.75
CA PHE A 239 13.21 5.04 -13.53
C PHE A 239 13.53 5.32 -12.06
N ASP A 240 14.69 5.91 -11.81
CA ASP A 240 15.02 6.52 -10.51
C ASP A 240 14.71 8.02 -10.59
N PRO A 241 13.66 8.52 -9.91
CA PRO A 241 13.27 9.92 -9.98
C PRO A 241 14.35 10.90 -9.51
N PHE A 242 15.31 10.42 -8.73
CA PHE A 242 16.39 11.21 -8.15
C PHE A 242 17.74 10.96 -8.82
N GLY A 243 17.87 9.91 -9.63
CA GLY A 243 19.11 9.57 -10.35
C GLY A 243 20.34 9.60 -9.43
N SER A 244 21.34 10.43 -9.77
CA SER A 244 22.56 10.63 -8.98
C SER A 244 22.45 11.71 -7.90
N ALA A 245 21.26 12.28 -7.65
CA ALA A 245 21.08 13.31 -6.65
C ALA A 245 21.49 12.82 -5.26
N LEU A 246 22.32 13.64 -4.61
CA LEU A 246 22.83 13.37 -3.25
C LEU A 246 21.71 13.52 -2.22
N SER A 247 20.77 14.44 -2.44
CA SER A 247 19.56 14.62 -1.64
C SER A 247 18.42 13.76 -2.20
N ARG A 248 18.08 12.69 -1.48
CA ARG A 248 16.95 11.80 -1.81
C ARG A 248 16.04 11.59 -0.59
N PRO A 249 14.74 11.35 -0.79
CA PRO A 249 13.84 10.94 0.27
C PRO A 249 14.41 9.75 1.06
N ILE A 250 14.20 9.80 2.37
CA ILE A 250 14.54 8.71 3.28
C ILE A 250 13.23 8.04 3.62
N GLY A 251 13.01 6.85 3.09
CA GLY A 251 11.74 6.18 3.32
C GLY A 251 11.52 4.94 2.48
N TRP A 252 10.48 4.21 2.84
CA TRP A 252 9.95 3.15 1.99
C TRP A 252 9.06 3.79 0.93
N CYS A 253 9.44 3.63 -0.34
CA CYS A 253 8.64 4.06 -1.48
C CYS A 253 7.43 3.14 -1.65
N ARG A 254 6.23 3.69 -1.49
CA ARG A 254 4.93 3.01 -1.59
C ARG A 254 3.79 4.03 -1.59
N GLY A 255 2.65 3.62 -2.11
CA GLY A 255 1.58 4.53 -2.53
C GLY A 255 1.95 5.15 -3.88
N LEU A 256 1.14 4.86 -4.90
CA LEU A 256 1.33 5.35 -6.26
C LEU A 256 -0.03 5.74 -6.83
N TYR A 257 -0.14 6.98 -7.30
CA TYR A 257 -1.29 7.47 -8.05
C TYR A 257 -0.81 8.23 -9.28
N ALA A 258 -1.44 7.98 -10.42
CA ALA A 258 -1.13 8.67 -11.67
C ALA A 258 -2.36 9.42 -12.17
N GLU A 259 -2.16 10.66 -12.59
CA GLU A 259 -3.20 11.45 -13.25
C GLU A 259 -2.58 12.31 -14.35
N GLY A 260 -2.93 11.96 -15.59
CA GLY A 260 -2.21 12.39 -16.77
C GLY A 260 -0.76 11.91 -16.73
N ASP A 261 0.17 12.83 -16.94
CA ASP A 261 1.61 12.56 -16.90
C ASP A 261 2.24 12.79 -15.51
N ILE A 262 1.43 13.16 -14.50
CA ILE A 262 1.90 13.41 -13.13
C ILE A 262 1.65 12.19 -12.26
N PHE A 263 2.72 11.65 -11.69
CA PHE A 263 2.69 10.57 -10.72
C PHE A 263 2.95 11.14 -9.33
N TYR A 264 2.10 10.79 -8.39
CA TYR A 264 2.29 11.04 -6.97
C TYR A 264 2.79 9.77 -6.32
N VAL A 265 3.97 9.84 -5.71
CA VAL A 265 4.64 8.69 -5.09
C VAL A 265 4.87 8.98 -3.61
N GLY A 266 4.40 8.07 -2.75
CA GLY A 266 4.57 8.17 -1.31
C GLY A 266 5.91 7.63 -0.85
N TYR A 267 6.48 8.28 0.15
CA TYR A 267 7.67 7.82 0.87
C TYR A 267 7.35 7.84 2.35
N SER A 268 7.30 6.66 2.95
CA SER A 268 7.03 6.50 4.38
C SER A 268 8.29 6.74 5.21
N LYS A 269 8.14 7.37 6.38
CA LYS A 269 9.18 7.48 7.41
C LYS A 269 9.83 6.13 7.65
N LEU A 270 11.16 6.10 7.60
CA LEU A 270 11.87 4.89 8.01
C LEU A 270 11.68 4.65 9.51
N ARG A 271 11.34 3.40 9.83
CA ARG A 271 11.28 2.87 11.19
C ARG A 271 12.49 1.98 11.47
N LYS A 272 12.82 1.79 12.75
CA LYS A 272 13.75 0.72 13.17
C LYS A 272 13.19 -0.62 12.66
N THR A 273 14.07 -1.44 12.09
CA THR A 273 13.71 -2.76 11.53
C THR A 273 14.89 -3.71 11.63
N ASN A 274 14.60 -5.00 11.83
CA ASN A 274 15.60 -6.07 11.89
C ASN A 274 16.06 -6.51 10.49
N LEU A 275 15.38 -6.09 9.42
CA LEU A 275 15.69 -6.46 8.04
C LEU A 275 16.85 -5.64 7.46
N LYS A 276 18.04 -5.74 8.05
CA LYS A 276 19.23 -4.96 7.68
C LYS A 276 19.59 -5.08 6.18
N ALA A 277 19.34 -6.24 5.56
CA ALA A 277 19.59 -6.45 4.14
C ALA A 277 18.76 -5.50 3.24
N LYS A 278 17.48 -5.26 3.59
CA LYS A 278 16.55 -4.41 2.83
C LYS A 278 16.83 -2.91 2.99
N ILE A 279 17.80 -2.53 3.81
CA ILE A 279 18.14 -1.14 4.13
C ILE A 279 19.48 -0.73 3.50
N LYS A 280 20.19 -1.64 2.82
CA LYS A 280 21.51 -1.37 2.20
C LYS A 280 21.48 -0.18 1.24
N PHE A 281 20.33 0.16 0.64
CA PHE A 281 20.21 1.31 -0.24
C PHE A 281 20.44 2.66 0.47
N LEU A 282 20.22 2.74 1.80
CA LEU A 282 20.45 3.95 2.57
C LEU A 282 21.93 4.34 2.69
N SER A 283 22.85 3.39 2.64
CA SER A 283 24.29 3.70 2.80
C SER A 283 24.89 4.49 1.62
N LYS A 284 24.09 4.85 0.60
CA LYS A 284 24.52 5.53 -0.63
C LYS A 284 24.23 7.04 -0.67
N GLY A 285 23.59 7.64 0.34
CA GLY A 285 23.21 9.07 0.33
C GLY A 285 23.75 9.87 1.51
N ASN A 286 24.12 11.13 1.27
CA ASN A 286 24.37 12.12 2.33
C ASN A 286 23.11 13.01 2.47
N PHE A 287 22.50 12.93 3.65
CA PHE A 287 21.10 13.23 3.90
C PHE A 287 20.84 14.69 4.32
N LYS A 288 20.13 15.47 3.51
CA LYS A 288 19.66 16.81 3.88
C LYS A 288 18.33 17.18 3.20
N TYR A 289 17.25 16.49 3.55
CA TYR A 289 15.94 17.14 3.54
C TYR A 289 15.68 17.68 4.95
N SER A 290 15.20 18.92 5.02
CA SER A 290 15.13 19.77 6.21
C SER A 290 14.53 19.06 7.43
N SER A 291 15.35 18.91 8.48
CA SER A 291 14.97 18.57 9.87
C SER A 291 13.80 17.58 10.03
N GLY A 292 13.99 16.32 9.61
CA GLY A 292 13.07 15.24 9.94
C GLY A 292 13.17 14.06 8.96
N ASN A 293 12.72 12.89 9.40
CA ASN A 293 12.50 11.71 8.55
C ASN A 293 10.99 11.56 8.28
N ASN A 294 10.28 12.67 8.12
CA ASN A 294 8.83 12.63 7.96
C ASN A 294 8.44 11.96 6.64
N SER A 295 7.20 11.46 6.59
CA SER A 295 6.69 10.95 5.33
C SER A 295 6.54 12.10 4.31
N LEU A 296 6.60 11.77 3.03
CA LEU A 296 6.47 12.76 1.97
C LEU A 296 5.77 12.18 0.75
N VAL A 297 5.21 13.06 -0.07
CA VAL A 297 4.66 12.75 -1.40
C VAL A 297 5.47 13.51 -2.45
N VAL A 298 5.90 12.81 -3.48
CA VAL A 298 6.66 13.39 -4.59
C VAL A 298 5.78 13.44 -5.82
N ALA A 299 5.63 14.63 -6.41
CA ALA A 299 4.99 14.79 -7.71
C ALA A 299 6.05 14.69 -8.81
N LEU A 300 5.90 13.70 -9.69
CA LEU A 300 6.81 13.37 -10.77
C LEU A 300 6.11 13.57 -12.10
N ASN A 301 6.69 14.37 -12.98
CA ASN A 301 6.25 14.44 -14.37
C ASN A 301 7.00 13.39 -15.18
N ILE A 302 6.30 12.32 -15.56
CA ILE A 302 6.89 11.17 -16.25
C ILE A 302 7.30 11.51 -17.68
N LYS A 303 6.57 12.43 -18.34
CA LYS A 303 6.90 12.90 -19.68
C LYS A 303 8.22 13.68 -19.71
N THR A 304 8.45 14.55 -18.73
CA THR A 304 9.69 15.35 -18.64
C THR A 304 10.77 14.67 -17.80
N ARG A 305 10.42 13.59 -17.09
CA ARG A 305 11.27 12.86 -16.13
C ARG A 305 11.82 13.75 -15.01
N LYS A 306 10.99 14.66 -14.50
CA LYS A 306 11.37 15.62 -13.45
C LYS A 306 10.51 15.47 -12.22
N VAL A 307 11.13 15.71 -11.07
CA VAL A 307 10.43 16.00 -9.82
C VAL A 307 9.88 17.43 -9.93
N GLU A 308 8.56 17.56 -9.96
CA GLU A 308 7.87 18.86 -10.03
C GLU A 308 7.69 19.45 -8.62
N ASN A 309 7.41 18.60 -7.63
CA ASN A 309 7.25 19.04 -6.25
C ASN A 309 7.51 17.92 -5.23
N VAL A 310 7.80 18.32 -3.99
CA VAL A 310 7.95 17.43 -2.83
C VAL A 310 7.16 18.01 -1.66
N PHE A 311 6.16 17.26 -1.21
CA PHE A 311 5.28 17.64 -0.11
C PHE A 311 5.66 16.84 1.13
N THR A 312 6.15 17.52 2.17
CA THR A 312 6.56 16.87 3.42
C THR A 312 5.43 16.93 4.44
N SER A 313 5.04 15.78 5.00
CA SER A 313 4.00 15.75 6.02
C SER A 313 4.48 16.38 7.33
N PRO A 314 3.61 17.08 8.07
CA PRO A 314 3.88 17.43 9.47
C PRO A 314 4.19 16.17 10.31
N ASP A 315 5.02 16.33 11.35
CA ASP A 315 5.35 15.22 12.25
C ASP A 315 4.10 14.74 13.00
N GLY A 316 3.97 13.42 13.16
CA GLY A 316 2.83 12.78 13.84
C GLY A 316 1.50 12.78 13.07
N LEU A 317 1.40 13.46 11.91
CA LEU A 317 0.18 13.45 11.10
C LEU A 317 0.00 12.12 10.36
N ILE A 318 1.06 11.65 9.71
CA ILE A 318 1.16 10.36 9.01
C ILE A 318 2.64 9.99 8.90
N ASP A 319 3.02 8.82 9.41
CA ASP A 319 4.41 8.34 9.34
C ASP A 319 4.58 7.31 8.21
N ALA A 320 3.54 6.50 7.98
CA ALA A 320 3.47 5.50 6.94
C ALA A 320 2.39 5.88 5.94
N ILE A 321 2.76 6.04 4.68
CA ILE A 321 1.83 6.13 3.54
C ILE A 321 1.75 4.73 2.93
N TYR A 322 0.54 4.24 2.68
CA TYR A 322 0.28 2.99 1.96
C TYR A 322 -0.46 3.22 0.66
N GLY A 323 -1.40 4.17 0.62
CA GLY A 323 -2.17 4.50 -0.57
C GLY A 323 -2.20 6.00 -0.84
N ILE A 324 -2.32 6.35 -2.11
CA ILE A 324 -2.60 7.70 -2.60
C ILE A 324 -3.81 7.57 -3.52
N MET A 325 -4.84 8.38 -3.28
CA MET A 325 -6.10 8.32 -4.00
C MET A 325 -6.53 9.73 -4.41
N PRO A 326 -7.28 9.88 -5.52
CA PRO A 326 -7.84 11.17 -5.88
C PRO A 326 -8.89 11.65 -4.89
N PHE A 327 -9.05 12.97 -4.78
CA PHE A 327 -10.21 13.60 -4.18
C PHE A 327 -10.72 14.71 -5.10
N HIS A 328 -11.83 14.44 -5.78
CA HIS A 328 -12.36 15.30 -6.86
C HIS A 328 -13.48 16.25 -6.39
N TYR A 329 -13.52 16.57 -5.10
CA TYR A 329 -14.52 17.46 -4.53
C TYR A 329 -13.85 18.76 -4.07
N ASP A 330 -14.55 19.88 -4.24
CA ASP A 330 -14.06 21.21 -3.91
C ASP A 330 -14.05 21.48 -2.38
#